data_AF-A0A953M1L3-F1
#
_entry.id   AF-A0A953M1L3-F1
#
_cell.length_a   1.000
_cell.length_b   1.000
_cell.length_c   1.000
_cell.angle_alpha   90.00
_cell.angle_beta   90.00
_cell.angle_gamma   90.00
#
_symmetry.space_group_name_H-M   'P 1'
#
loop_
_entity.id
_entity.type
_entity.pdbx_description
1 polymer ?
#
loop_
_entity_poly.entity_id
_entity_poly.type
_entity_poly.pdbx_seq_one_letter_code
_entity_poly.pdbx_strand_id
1 'polypeptide(L)'
;MKHSAIQLDNFFDILNTILSTLDINEILTSVVEQIRSVIKADRCTLYLIDRDNGELYSKVLQADNLVEIRVPLTNTSLAGYSAFTAQPLIIGDAYNDTELAAIDGELRFDRRWDEKSGYRTRSVLVVPIPFRTDQRILGVFQALNKEGGFTEADLGTMEQLAFLLGIAVNNALLYQSIEEEKKLREYIIDDIEEGICILDRKKRIVSANRFLEVMSGMRYTVDSMAGEDFFALFPTFVGTPVEEKLNDVLVNGYGFKQIAQLELLEVKIIPYFDEKSAVKRVILIFTRF
;
A
#
# COMPACT_ATOMS: atom_id res chain seq x y z
N MET A 1 -25.04 31.37 -1.97
CA MET A 1 -24.51 30.88 -0.67
C MET A 1 -24.74 29.39 -0.44
N LYS A 2 -25.97 28.84 -0.51
CA LYS A 2 -26.20 27.38 -0.27
C LYS A 2 -25.46 26.43 -1.23
N HIS A 3 -25.33 26.76 -2.53
CA HIS A 3 -24.57 25.93 -3.47
C HIS A 3 -23.05 25.89 -3.19
N SER A 4 -22.48 26.96 -2.65
CA SER A 4 -21.04 27.03 -2.35
C SER A 4 -20.68 26.24 -1.09
N ALA A 5 -21.61 26.10 -0.14
CA ALA A 5 -21.41 25.29 1.06
C ALA A 5 -21.48 23.78 0.73
N ILE A 6 -22.47 23.36 -0.07
CA ILE A 6 -22.63 21.95 -0.48
C ILE A 6 -21.42 21.46 -1.31
N GLN A 7 -20.85 22.31 -2.16
CA GLN A 7 -19.62 21.98 -2.89
C GLN A 7 -18.38 21.87 -1.98
N LEU A 8 -18.30 22.67 -0.91
CA LEU A 8 -17.23 22.57 0.07
C LEU A 8 -17.35 21.30 0.93
N ASP A 9 -18.57 20.98 1.37
CA ASP A 9 -18.83 19.80 2.19
C ASP A 9 -18.49 18.51 1.41
N ASN A 10 -18.94 18.40 0.15
CA ASN A 10 -18.57 17.29 -0.73
C ASN A 10 -17.06 17.21 -0.96
N PHE A 11 -16.36 18.34 -1.04
CA PHE A 11 -14.91 18.37 -1.19
C PHE A 11 -14.21 17.85 0.07
N PHE A 12 -14.66 18.24 1.26
CA PHE A 12 -14.10 17.72 2.52
C PHE A 12 -14.35 16.23 2.73
N ASP A 13 -15.50 15.71 2.31
CA ASP A 13 -15.78 14.27 2.38
C ASP A 13 -14.87 13.46 1.46
N ILE A 14 -14.63 13.97 0.25
CA ILE A 14 -13.65 13.39 -0.69
C ILE A 14 -12.25 13.41 -0.07
N LEU A 15 -11.84 14.53 0.54
CA LEU A 15 -10.55 14.65 1.22
C LEU A 15 -10.40 13.61 2.34
N ASN A 16 -11.42 13.47 3.19
CA ASN A 16 -11.39 12.50 4.29
C ASN A 16 -11.30 11.05 3.76
N THR A 17 -12.00 10.76 2.68
CA THR A 17 -11.93 9.44 2.02
C THR A 17 -10.52 9.18 1.47
N ILE A 18 -9.97 10.15 0.72
CA ILE A 18 -8.59 10.11 0.17
C ILE A 18 -7.57 9.85 1.29
N LEU A 19 -7.68 10.54 2.42
CA LEU A 19 -6.70 10.49 3.50
C LEU A 19 -6.83 9.27 4.42
N SER A 20 -7.98 8.58 4.41
CA SER A 20 -8.25 7.44 5.30
C SER A 20 -8.07 6.07 4.64
N THR A 21 -8.16 5.98 3.31
CA THR A 21 -7.97 4.71 2.61
C THR A 21 -6.49 4.35 2.49
N LEU A 22 -6.20 3.07 2.67
CA LEU A 22 -4.90 2.44 2.43
C LEU A 22 -4.97 1.40 1.29
N ASP A 23 -6.13 1.27 0.64
CA ASP A 23 -6.32 0.33 -0.47
C ASP A 23 -6.21 1.07 -1.81
N ILE A 24 -5.18 0.71 -2.57
CA ILE A 24 -4.93 1.29 -3.89
C ILE A 24 -6.10 1.08 -4.86
N ASN A 25 -6.83 -0.03 -4.76
CA ASN A 25 -7.96 -0.33 -5.63
C ASN A 25 -9.16 0.57 -5.29
N GLU A 26 -9.37 0.88 -4.01
CA GLU A 26 -10.42 1.80 -3.58
C GLU A 26 -10.14 3.22 -4.09
N ILE A 27 -8.87 3.65 -4.05
CA ILE A 27 -8.45 4.94 -4.62
C ILE A 27 -8.70 4.98 -6.12
N LEU A 28 -8.28 3.95 -6.86
CA LEU A 28 -8.44 3.88 -8.31
C LEU A 28 -9.91 3.87 -8.77
N THR A 29 -10.85 3.51 -7.89
CA THR A 29 -12.27 3.31 -8.22
C THR A 29 -13.18 4.31 -7.50
N SER A 30 -13.45 4.10 -6.22
CA SER A 30 -14.42 4.88 -5.42
C SER A 30 -14.04 6.35 -5.32
N VAL A 31 -12.79 6.66 -5.03
CA VAL A 31 -12.33 8.05 -4.85
C VAL A 31 -12.38 8.81 -6.18
N VAL A 32 -11.91 8.20 -7.26
CA VAL A 32 -11.97 8.77 -8.62
C VAL A 32 -13.41 9.08 -9.02
N GLU A 33 -14.35 8.21 -8.68
CA GLU A 33 -15.76 8.37 -8.98
C GLU A 33 -16.39 9.56 -8.22
N GLN A 34 -15.99 9.79 -6.96
CA GLN A 34 -16.45 10.97 -6.23
C GLN A 34 -15.89 12.27 -6.85
N ILE A 35 -14.60 12.28 -7.24
CA ILE A 35 -13.97 13.44 -7.89
C ILE A 35 -14.61 13.75 -9.25
N ARG A 36 -15.02 12.73 -10.02
CA ARG A 36 -15.72 12.89 -11.30
C ARG A 36 -16.89 13.87 -11.20
N SER A 37 -17.67 13.77 -10.13
CA SER A 37 -18.83 14.64 -9.88
C SER A 37 -18.45 16.11 -9.67
N VAL A 38 -17.29 16.38 -9.08
CA VAL A 38 -16.78 17.73 -8.80
C VAL A 38 -16.31 18.41 -10.09
N ILE A 39 -15.57 17.68 -10.91
CA ILE A 39 -15.04 18.16 -12.21
C ILE A 39 -16.15 18.25 -13.26
N LYS A 40 -17.30 17.61 -13.03
CA LYS A 40 -18.42 17.49 -13.99
C LYS A 40 -17.98 16.84 -15.30
N ALA A 41 -17.08 15.87 -15.20
CA ALA A 41 -16.65 15.04 -16.30
C ALA A 41 -17.58 13.83 -16.44
N ASP A 42 -17.72 13.31 -17.65
CA ASP A 42 -18.49 12.09 -17.89
C ASP A 42 -17.74 10.86 -17.37
N ARG A 43 -16.40 10.84 -17.52
CA ARG A 43 -15.52 9.80 -16.97
C ARG A 43 -14.24 10.40 -16.42
N CYS A 44 -13.77 9.83 -15.31
CA CYS A 44 -12.42 10.09 -14.80
C CYS A 44 -11.66 8.77 -14.72
N THR A 45 -10.34 8.82 -14.87
CA THR A 45 -9.47 7.66 -14.80
C THR A 45 -8.15 8.06 -14.16
N LEU A 46 -7.76 7.33 -13.13
CA LEU A 46 -6.46 7.47 -12.48
C LEU A 46 -5.53 6.39 -12.99
N TYR A 47 -4.46 6.77 -13.67
CA TYR A 47 -3.42 5.85 -14.11
C TYR A 47 -2.20 5.94 -13.20
N LEU A 48 -1.60 4.81 -12.87
CA LEU A 48 -0.35 4.70 -12.13
C LEU A 48 0.76 4.20 -13.05
N ILE A 49 1.98 4.66 -12.83
CA ILE A 49 3.13 4.23 -13.62
C ILE A 49 3.61 2.86 -13.12
N ASP A 50 3.61 1.90 -14.04
CA ASP A 50 4.31 0.62 -13.94
C ASP A 50 5.67 0.77 -14.64
N ARG A 51 6.71 1.03 -13.83
CA ARG A 51 8.06 1.29 -14.34
C ARG A 51 8.72 0.03 -14.89
N ASP A 52 8.35 -1.14 -14.37
CA ASP A 52 8.96 -2.40 -14.77
C ASP A 52 8.53 -2.80 -16.17
N ASN A 53 7.28 -2.49 -16.53
CA ASN A 53 6.75 -2.76 -17.87
C ASN A 53 6.80 -1.54 -18.82
N GLY A 54 7.11 -0.34 -18.33
CA GLY A 54 7.11 0.88 -19.13
C GLY A 54 5.70 1.30 -19.56
N GLU A 55 4.73 1.08 -18.69
CA GLU A 55 3.31 1.29 -18.97
C GLU A 55 2.66 2.14 -17.87
N LEU A 56 1.48 2.68 -18.19
CA LEU A 56 0.52 3.24 -17.26
C LEU A 56 -0.61 2.23 -17.12
N TYR A 57 -1.01 1.91 -15.90
CA TYR A 57 -2.14 1.03 -15.63
C TYR A 57 -3.22 1.72 -14.80
N SER A 58 -4.47 1.35 -15.01
CA SER A 58 -5.61 1.82 -14.24
C SER A 58 -6.62 0.69 -14.04
N LYS A 59 -7.45 0.81 -13.01
CA LYS A 59 -8.59 -0.07 -12.77
C LYS A 59 -9.86 0.76 -12.82
N VAL A 60 -10.78 0.38 -13.70
CA VAL A 60 -12.07 1.05 -13.86
C VAL A 60 -13.22 0.06 -13.67
N LEU A 61 -14.30 0.51 -13.06
CA LEU A 61 -15.54 -0.28 -12.95
C LEU A 61 -16.32 -0.17 -14.27
N GLN A 62 -16.60 -1.31 -14.90
CA GLN A 62 -17.46 -1.43 -16.08
C GLN A 62 -18.52 -2.51 -15.83
N ALA A 63 -19.80 -2.13 -15.78
CA ALA A 63 -20.93 -3.04 -15.59
C ALA A 63 -20.66 -4.08 -14.46
N ASP A 64 -20.26 -3.57 -13.30
CA ASP A 64 -19.91 -4.31 -12.08
C ASP A 64 -18.62 -5.15 -12.13
N ASN A 65 -17.87 -5.13 -13.22
CA ASN A 65 -16.55 -5.77 -13.31
C ASN A 65 -15.41 -4.75 -13.24
N LEU A 66 -14.37 -5.09 -12.50
CA LEU A 66 -13.11 -4.35 -12.50
C LEU A 66 -12.32 -4.69 -13.76
N VAL A 67 -12.10 -3.71 -14.63
CA VAL A 67 -11.31 -3.88 -15.86
C VAL A 67 -10.01 -3.12 -15.71
N GLU A 68 -8.90 -3.79 -15.97
CA GLU A 68 -7.58 -3.16 -16.04
C GLU A 68 -7.36 -2.57 -17.45
N ILE A 69 -6.96 -1.31 -17.48
CA ILE A 69 -6.58 -0.59 -18.70
C ILE A 69 -5.08 -0.33 -18.63
N ARG A 70 -4.36 -0.67 -19.70
CA ARG A 70 -2.94 -0.38 -19.86
C ARG A 70 -2.69 0.50 -21.07
N VAL A 71 -1.86 1.52 -20.91
CA VAL A 71 -1.43 2.42 -21.98
C VAL A 71 0.09 2.62 -21.92
N PRO A 72 0.79 2.78 -23.06
CA PRO A 72 2.25 2.94 -23.05
C PRO A 72 2.70 4.23 -22.34
N LEU A 73 3.78 4.16 -21.54
CA LEU A 73 4.45 5.34 -20.97
C LEU A 73 5.33 6.02 -22.02
N THR A 74 4.70 6.67 -22.98
CA THR A 74 5.38 7.39 -24.09
C THR A 74 4.62 8.67 -24.43
N ASN A 75 5.26 9.57 -25.18
CA ASN A 75 4.63 10.79 -25.73
C ASN A 75 3.57 10.52 -26.81
N THR A 76 3.34 9.26 -27.21
CA THR A 76 2.40 8.91 -28.28
C THR A 76 0.94 8.81 -27.85
N SER A 77 0.67 8.87 -26.54
CA SER A 77 -0.69 8.87 -25.97
C SER A 77 -0.91 10.06 -25.05
N LEU A 78 -2.16 10.48 -24.84
CA LEU A 78 -2.48 11.64 -23.99
C LEU A 78 -2.00 11.46 -22.54
N ALA A 79 -2.34 10.30 -21.95
CA ALA A 79 -1.92 9.93 -20.60
C ALA A 79 -0.40 9.76 -20.50
N GLY A 80 0.20 9.04 -21.45
CA GLY A 80 1.64 8.81 -21.49
C GLY A 80 2.45 10.09 -21.68
N TYR A 81 1.99 11.01 -22.52
CA TYR A 81 2.62 12.31 -22.74
C TYR A 81 2.66 13.12 -21.45
N SER A 82 1.53 13.24 -20.75
CA SER A 82 1.47 14.00 -19.50
C SER A 82 2.37 13.37 -18.43
N ALA A 83 2.40 12.03 -18.35
CA ALA A 83 3.27 11.30 -17.43
C ALA A 83 4.77 11.50 -17.74
N PHE A 84 5.12 11.50 -19.03
CA PHE A 84 6.50 11.59 -19.51
C PHE A 84 7.06 13.02 -19.41
N THR A 85 6.27 14.02 -19.78
CA THR A 85 6.67 15.43 -19.82
C THR A 85 6.41 16.17 -18.51
N ALA A 86 5.65 15.57 -17.59
CA ALA A 86 5.13 16.21 -16.38
C ALA A 86 4.33 17.50 -16.69
N GLN A 87 3.71 17.59 -17.86
CA GLN A 87 2.86 18.71 -18.26
C GLN A 87 1.39 18.31 -18.31
N PRO A 88 0.46 19.18 -17.89
CA PRO A 88 -0.96 18.95 -18.09
C PRO A 88 -1.37 19.15 -19.56
N LEU A 89 -2.53 18.62 -19.93
CA LEU A 89 -3.15 18.76 -21.25
C LEU A 89 -4.61 19.18 -21.13
N ILE A 90 -5.03 20.20 -21.89
CA ILE A 90 -6.43 20.52 -22.15
C ILE A 90 -6.65 20.34 -23.65
N ILE A 91 -7.52 19.41 -24.03
CA ILE A 91 -7.83 19.08 -25.42
C ILE A 91 -9.33 19.26 -25.65
N GLY A 92 -9.67 20.04 -26.68
CA GLY A 92 -11.04 20.30 -27.11
C GLY A 92 -11.65 19.13 -27.87
N ASP A 93 -10.91 18.55 -28.82
CA ASP A 93 -11.33 17.37 -29.58
C ASP A 93 -10.20 16.33 -29.72
N ALA A 94 -10.33 15.21 -29.01
CA ALA A 94 -9.39 14.09 -29.03
C ALA A 94 -9.19 13.47 -30.42
N TYR A 95 -10.11 13.67 -31.36
CA TYR A 95 -9.98 13.17 -32.74
C TYR A 95 -9.41 14.19 -33.71
N ASN A 96 -9.11 15.41 -33.23
CA ASN A 96 -8.49 16.43 -34.04
C ASN A 96 -6.96 16.24 -34.06
N ASP A 97 -6.48 15.49 -35.04
CA ASP A 97 -5.04 15.20 -35.19
C ASP A 97 -4.19 16.48 -35.38
N THR A 98 -4.78 17.59 -35.86
CA THR A 98 -4.07 18.88 -35.99
C THR A 98 -3.87 19.56 -34.64
N GLU A 99 -4.86 19.48 -33.75
CA GLU A 99 -4.76 19.98 -32.37
C GLU A 99 -3.70 19.21 -31.60
N LEU A 100 -3.70 17.88 -31.69
CA LEU A 100 -2.71 17.03 -31.03
C LEU A 100 -1.29 17.28 -31.55
N ALA A 101 -1.11 17.36 -32.87
CA ALA A 101 0.18 17.62 -33.49
C ALA A 101 0.76 19.01 -33.17
N ALA A 102 -0.10 19.99 -32.84
CA ALA A 102 0.33 21.31 -32.40
C ALA A 102 0.91 21.31 -30.97
N ILE A 103 0.54 20.31 -30.15
CA ILE A 103 1.09 20.08 -28.81
C ILE A 103 2.42 19.33 -28.92
N ASP A 104 2.42 18.20 -29.62
CA ASP A 104 3.62 17.40 -29.90
C ASP A 104 3.43 16.57 -31.18
N GLY A 105 4.46 16.51 -32.02
CA GLY A 105 4.39 15.88 -33.35
C GLY A 105 4.08 14.38 -33.32
N GLU A 106 4.36 13.69 -32.22
CA GLU A 106 4.12 12.26 -32.03
C GLU A 106 2.84 11.95 -31.25
N LEU A 107 2.22 12.97 -30.64
CA LEU A 107 1.01 12.79 -29.82
C LEU A 107 -0.18 12.33 -30.66
N ARG A 108 -0.79 11.22 -30.26
CA ARG A 108 -1.98 10.66 -30.92
C ARG A 108 -3.00 10.23 -29.87
N PHE A 109 -4.26 10.17 -30.30
CA PHE A 109 -5.33 9.56 -29.51
C PHE A 109 -5.55 8.11 -29.93
N ASP A 110 -5.49 7.17 -28.98
CA ASP A 110 -5.79 5.77 -29.24
C ASP A 110 -7.31 5.53 -29.28
N ARG A 111 -7.83 5.40 -30.50
CA ARG A 111 -9.26 5.22 -30.79
C ARG A 111 -9.76 3.82 -30.49
N ARG A 112 -8.89 2.82 -30.28
CA ARG A 112 -9.28 1.41 -30.13
C ARG A 112 -10.19 1.18 -28.93
N TRP A 113 -9.99 1.93 -27.84
CA TRP A 113 -10.83 1.82 -26.64
C TRP A 113 -12.22 2.40 -26.84
N ASP A 114 -12.33 3.53 -27.55
CA ASP A 114 -13.61 4.12 -27.97
C ASP A 114 -14.37 3.14 -28.88
N GLU A 115 -13.69 2.61 -29.92
CA GLU A 115 -14.26 1.65 -30.87
C GLU A 115 -14.77 0.37 -30.20
N LYS A 116 -14.01 -0.17 -29.23
CA LYS A 116 -14.37 -1.38 -28.49
C LYS A 116 -15.54 -1.17 -27.53
N SER A 117 -15.61 0.00 -26.89
CA SER A 117 -16.61 0.29 -25.86
C SER A 117 -17.87 0.98 -26.39
N GLY A 118 -17.85 1.48 -27.62
CA GLY A 118 -18.88 2.36 -28.17
C GLY A 118 -18.89 3.76 -27.55
N TYR A 119 -17.88 4.08 -26.73
CA TYR A 119 -17.71 5.40 -26.13
C TYR A 119 -17.09 6.36 -27.14
N ARG A 120 -17.43 7.66 -27.05
CA ARG A 120 -16.81 8.69 -27.89
C ARG A 120 -16.15 9.74 -27.02
N THR A 121 -14.83 9.73 -26.98
CA THR A 121 -14.02 10.75 -26.35
C THR A 121 -14.01 12.01 -27.22
N ARG A 122 -14.31 13.16 -26.61
CA ARG A 122 -14.35 14.50 -27.25
C ARG A 122 -13.36 15.42 -26.55
N SER A 123 -13.71 15.96 -25.39
CA SER A 123 -12.81 16.81 -24.61
C SER A 123 -12.01 15.97 -23.60
N VAL A 124 -10.74 16.32 -23.38
CA VAL A 124 -9.84 15.61 -22.47
C VAL A 124 -9.08 16.61 -21.61
N LEU A 125 -9.02 16.35 -20.31
CA LEU A 125 -8.14 17.03 -19.37
C LEU A 125 -7.24 15.97 -18.73
N VAL A 126 -5.92 16.13 -18.85
CA VAL A 126 -4.93 15.24 -18.22
C VAL A 126 -4.03 16.06 -17.32
N VAL A 127 -3.82 15.60 -16.08
CA VAL A 127 -2.87 16.21 -15.16
C VAL A 127 -1.92 15.16 -14.60
N PRO A 128 -0.62 15.48 -14.48
CA PRO A 128 0.35 14.59 -13.85
C PRO A 128 0.15 14.56 -12.33
N ILE A 129 0.43 13.41 -11.74
CA ILE A 129 0.35 13.20 -10.29
C ILE A 129 1.77 13.14 -9.75
N PRO A 130 2.23 14.16 -9.00
CA PRO A 130 3.58 14.16 -8.48
C PRO A 130 3.74 13.19 -7.31
N PHE A 131 4.90 12.55 -7.25
CA PHE A 131 5.42 11.85 -6.09
C PHE A 131 6.02 12.91 -5.15
N ARG A 132 5.28 13.32 -4.12
CA ARG A 132 5.76 14.33 -3.16
C ARG A 132 6.24 15.61 -3.87
N THR A 133 7.30 16.25 -3.37
CA THR A 133 7.89 17.49 -3.89
C THR A 133 9.11 17.27 -4.80
N ASP A 134 9.55 16.03 -5.05
CA ASP A 134 10.82 15.73 -5.75
C ASP A 134 10.70 15.57 -7.27
N GLN A 135 9.65 16.13 -7.87
CA GLN A 135 9.35 16.16 -9.31
C GLN A 135 9.17 14.79 -10.00
N ARG A 136 9.25 13.66 -9.28
CA ARG A 136 8.90 12.37 -9.87
C ARG A 136 7.40 12.29 -10.10
N ILE A 137 6.96 11.62 -11.17
CA ILE A 137 5.55 11.36 -11.44
C ILE A 137 5.18 9.96 -10.96
N LEU A 138 4.07 9.87 -10.22
CA LEU A 138 3.41 8.63 -9.78
C LEU A 138 2.48 8.06 -10.83
N GLY A 139 1.86 8.94 -11.59
CA GLY A 139 0.73 8.60 -12.43
C GLY A 139 0.14 9.84 -13.10
N VAL A 140 -1.01 9.68 -13.72
CA VAL A 140 -1.77 10.78 -14.31
C VAL A 140 -3.24 10.64 -13.97
N PHE A 141 -3.91 11.77 -13.76
CA PHE A 141 -5.34 11.84 -13.61
C PHE A 141 -5.95 12.39 -14.89
N GLN A 142 -6.89 11.65 -15.47
CA GLN A 142 -7.53 11.98 -16.73
C GLN A 142 -9.04 12.16 -16.53
N ALA A 143 -9.60 13.22 -17.08
CA ALA A 143 -11.03 13.51 -17.11
C ALA A 143 -11.48 13.66 -18.57
N LEU A 144 -12.62 13.07 -18.90
CA LEU A 144 -13.16 13.00 -20.25
C LEU A 144 -14.53 13.66 -20.31
N ASN A 145 -14.79 14.34 -21.43
CA ASN A 145 -16.12 14.79 -21.84
C ASN A 145 -16.85 15.65 -20.80
N LYS A 146 -16.36 16.86 -20.56
CA LYS A 146 -17.12 17.90 -19.87
C LYS A 146 -18.03 18.67 -20.84
N GLU A 147 -19.27 18.92 -20.43
CA GLU A 147 -20.19 19.78 -21.20
C GLU A 147 -19.62 21.19 -21.34
N GLY A 148 -19.53 21.69 -22.58
CA GLY A 148 -18.89 22.98 -22.88
C GLY A 148 -17.36 22.96 -22.90
N GLY A 149 -16.72 21.81 -22.65
CA GLY A 149 -15.26 21.67 -22.63
C GLY A 149 -14.64 21.95 -21.26
N PHE A 150 -13.34 21.64 -21.13
CA PHE A 150 -12.55 21.95 -19.94
C PHE A 150 -11.95 23.35 -20.03
N THR A 151 -11.83 24.00 -18.87
CA THR A 151 -11.30 25.35 -18.73
C THR A 151 -10.03 25.35 -17.86
N GLU A 152 -9.27 26.45 -17.87
CA GLU A 152 -8.13 26.65 -16.96
C GLU A 152 -8.51 26.54 -15.48
N ALA A 153 -9.73 26.92 -15.12
CA ALA A 153 -10.23 26.75 -13.75
C ALA A 153 -10.43 25.26 -13.38
N ASP A 154 -10.85 24.44 -14.36
CA ASP A 154 -10.94 22.99 -14.17
C ASP A 154 -9.57 22.37 -14.03
N LEU A 155 -8.60 22.81 -14.83
CA LEU A 155 -7.20 22.40 -14.72
C LEU A 155 -6.68 22.66 -13.29
N GLY A 156 -6.79 23.90 -12.80
CA GLY A 156 -6.30 24.23 -11.45
C GLY A 156 -7.01 23.46 -10.34
N THR A 157 -8.29 23.13 -10.50
CA THR A 157 -9.03 22.29 -9.55
C THR A 157 -8.53 20.84 -9.60
N MET A 158 -8.33 20.31 -10.81
CA MET A 158 -7.90 18.93 -11.02
C MET A 158 -6.44 18.71 -10.59
N GLU A 159 -5.56 19.69 -10.76
CA GLU A 159 -4.18 19.66 -10.25
C GLU A 159 -4.13 19.56 -8.71
N GLN A 160 -4.98 20.32 -8.00
CA GLN A 160 -5.07 20.24 -6.55
C GLN A 160 -5.53 18.86 -6.09
N LEU A 161 -6.54 18.30 -6.76
CA LEU A 161 -7.03 16.94 -6.47
C LEU A 161 -5.99 15.88 -6.82
N ALA A 162 -5.28 16.04 -7.93
CA ALA A 162 -4.19 15.16 -8.34
C ALA A 162 -3.06 15.14 -7.30
N PHE A 163 -2.69 16.28 -6.73
CA PHE A 163 -1.71 16.34 -5.65
C PHE A 163 -2.14 15.52 -4.42
N LEU A 164 -3.42 15.64 -4.03
CA LEU A 164 -3.98 14.90 -2.90
C LEU A 164 -4.07 13.40 -3.17
N LEU A 165 -4.50 13.02 -4.37
CA LEU A 165 -4.46 11.63 -4.84
C LEU A 165 -3.04 11.07 -4.79
N GLY A 166 -2.03 11.85 -5.18
CA GLY A 166 -0.62 11.46 -5.09
C GLY A 166 -0.18 11.10 -3.67
N ILE A 167 -0.63 11.85 -2.67
CA ILE A 167 -0.36 11.55 -1.25
C ILE A 167 -1.01 10.22 -0.85
N ALA A 168 -2.29 10.04 -1.15
CA ALA A 168 -3.03 8.82 -0.79
C ALA A 168 -2.47 7.57 -1.48
N VAL A 169 -2.24 7.65 -2.80
CA VAL A 169 -1.60 6.59 -3.59
C VAL A 169 -0.24 6.23 -3.00
N ASN A 170 0.59 7.23 -2.70
CA ASN A 170 1.90 6.97 -2.11
C ASN A 170 1.78 6.27 -0.74
N ASN A 171 0.81 6.65 0.10
CA ASN A 171 0.60 6.03 1.40
C ASN A 171 0.10 4.59 1.26
N ALA A 172 -0.83 4.32 0.34
CA ALA A 172 -1.32 2.98 0.04
C ALA A 172 -0.19 2.07 -0.47
N LEU A 173 0.63 2.55 -1.42
CA LEU A 173 1.78 1.80 -1.94
C LEU A 173 2.83 1.53 -0.85
N LEU A 174 3.12 2.52 0.00
CA LEU A 174 4.03 2.34 1.12
C LEU A 174 3.49 1.30 2.11
N TYR A 175 2.21 1.39 2.48
CA TYR A 175 1.58 0.43 3.38
C TYR A 175 1.60 -1.00 2.80
N GLN A 176 1.29 -1.16 1.52
CA GLN A 176 1.38 -2.44 0.82
C GLN A 176 2.79 -3.03 0.88
N SER A 177 3.83 -2.21 0.61
CA SER A 177 5.23 -2.68 0.69
C SER A 177 5.64 -3.14 2.09
N ILE A 178 5.17 -2.45 3.14
CA ILE A 178 5.41 -2.84 4.54
C ILE A 178 4.71 -4.16 4.86
N GLU A 179 3.48 -4.35 4.40
CA GLU A 179 2.71 -5.56 4.64
C GLU A 179 3.29 -6.77 3.88
N GLU A 180 3.75 -6.58 2.64
CA GLU A 180 4.46 -7.60 1.86
C GLU A 180 5.78 -8.01 2.54
N GLU A 181 6.58 -7.04 2.98
CA GLU A 181 7.82 -7.32 3.71
C GLU A 181 7.56 -8.05 5.03
N LYS A 182 6.51 -7.65 5.76
CA LYS A 182 6.10 -8.32 7.00
C LYS A 182 5.71 -9.77 6.75
N LYS A 183 4.86 -10.03 5.75
CA LYS A 183 4.46 -11.40 5.38
C LYS A 183 5.65 -12.25 4.98
N LEU A 184 6.57 -11.70 4.17
CA LEU A 184 7.80 -12.41 3.78
C LEU A 184 8.63 -12.79 5.01
N ARG A 185 8.78 -11.88 5.99
CA ARG A 185 9.49 -12.18 7.24
C ARG A 185 8.78 -13.27 8.06
N GLU A 186 7.45 -13.25 8.13
CA GLU A 186 6.66 -14.29 8.81
C GLU A 186 6.87 -15.66 8.13
N TYR A 187 6.79 -15.73 6.80
CA TYR A 187 7.08 -16.96 6.05
C TYR A 187 8.48 -17.51 6.32
N ILE A 188 9.50 -16.64 6.32
CA ILE A 188 10.87 -17.05 6.62
C ILE A 188 10.95 -17.62 8.04
N ILE A 189 10.35 -16.95 9.02
CA ILE A 189 10.38 -17.37 10.44
C ILE A 189 9.66 -18.72 10.65
N ASP A 190 8.57 -18.96 9.92
CA ASP A 190 7.80 -20.20 10.01
C ASP A 190 8.47 -21.40 9.33
N ASP A 191 9.36 -21.17 8.35
CA ASP A 191 10.13 -22.24 7.69
C ASP A 191 11.36 -22.70 8.50
N ILE A 192 11.76 -21.93 9.52
CA ILE A 192 12.91 -22.28 10.37
C ILE A 192 12.56 -23.52 11.23
N GLU A 193 13.38 -24.56 11.18
CA GLU A 193 13.29 -25.77 12.02
C GLU A 193 13.77 -25.55 13.48
N GLU A 194 13.70 -24.31 13.95
CA GLU A 194 13.97 -23.90 15.33
C GLU A 194 12.68 -23.29 15.89
N GLY A 195 12.40 -23.57 17.15
CA GLY A 195 11.27 -22.92 17.82
C GLY A 195 11.62 -21.47 18.11
N ILE A 196 10.88 -20.52 17.58
CA ILE A 196 11.04 -19.09 17.89
C ILE A 196 9.82 -18.62 18.67
N CYS A 197 10.04 -18.06 19.85
CA CYS A 197 8.97 -17.51 20.70
C CYS A 197 9.37 -16.16 21.27
N ILE A 198 8.49 -15.17 21.16
CA ILE A 198 8.68 -13.81 21.66
C ILE A 198 7.78 -13.62 22.88
N LEU A 199 8.37 -13.22 24.01
CA LEU A 199 7.68 -13.01 25.28
C LEU A 199 7.62 -11.53 25.65
N ASP A 200 6.53 -11.13 26.32
CA ASP A 200 6.45 -9.86 27.03
C ASP A 200 7.16 -9.92 28.40
N ARG A 201 7.22 -8.79 29.12
CA ARG A 201 7.85 -8.73 30.46
C ARG A 201 7.17 -9.59 31.52
N LYS A 202 5.92 -10.00 31.28
CA LYS A 202 5.15 -10.90 32.14
C LYS A 202 5.27 -12.37 31.69
N LYS A 203 6.20 -12.68 30.78
CA LYS A 203 6.43 -14.03 30.21
C LYS A 203 5.26 -14.56 29.38
N ARG A 204 4.36 -13.69 28.93
CA ARG A 204 3.26 -14.07 28.04
C ARG A 204 3.75 -14.07 26.61
N ILE A 205 3.29 -15.04 25.83
CA ILE A 205 3.68 -15.19 24.42
C ILE A 205 3.03 -14.06 23.62
N VAL A 206 3.86 -13.27 22.95
CA VAL A 206 3.43 -12.19 22.05
C VAL A 206 3.33 -12.71 20.61
N SER A 207 4.22 -13.62 20.23
CA SER A 207 4.30 -14.25 18.92
C SER A 207 5.17 -15.49 19.03
N ALA A 208 4.87 -16.52 18.24
CA ALA A 208 5.72 -17.69 18.07
C ALA A 208 5.68 -18.13 16.61
N ASN A 209 6.68 -18.90 16.17
CA ASN A 209 6.65 -19.54 14.85
C ASN A 209 5.93 -20.89 14.91
N ARG A 210 5.54 -21.40 13.75
CA ARG A 210 4.80 -22.65 13.63
C ARG A 210 5.52 -23.87 14.22
N PHE A 211 6.85 -23.83 14.31
CA PHE A 211 7.61 -24.91 14.94
C PHE A 211 7.26 -25.11 16.43
N LEU A 212 6.78 -24.07 17.14
CA LEU A 212 6.30 -24.23 18.53
C LEU A 212 5.07 -25.15 18.63
N GLU A 213 4.23 -25.21 17.59
CA GLU A 213 3.11 -26.17 17.55
C GLU A 213 3.67 -27.59 17.62
N VAL A 214 4.68 -27.89 16.81
CA VAL A 214 5.37 -29.19 16.78
C VAL A 214 6.03 -29.48 18.13
N MET A 215 6.74 -28.51 18.71
CA MET A 215 7.37 -28.67 20.03
C MET A 215 6.36 -28.92 21.15
N SER A 216 5.16 -28.33 21.07
CA SER A 216 4.07 -28.61 22.02
C SER A 216 3.46 -30.01 21.86
N GLY A 217 3.88 -30.76 20.84
CA GLY A 217 3.24 -32.01 20.43
C GLY A 217 1.89 -31.78 19.76
N MET A 218 1.75 -30.67 19.01
CA MET A 218 0.53 -30.22 18.34
C MET A 218 -0.66 -29.99 19.28
N ARG A 219 -0.39 -29.69 20.56
CA ARG A 219 -1.44 -29.43 21.57
C ARG A 219 -2.06 -28.05 21.44
N TYR A 220 -1.29 -27.10 20.92
CA TYR A 220 -1.70 -25.70 20.78
C TYR A 220 -1.32 -25.22 19.37
N THR A 221 -2.18 -24.40 18.78
CA THR A 221 -1.83 -23.62 17.59
C THR A 221 -1.12 -22.33 18.01
N VAL A 222 -0.31 -21.74 17.12
CA VAL A 222 0.36 -20.45 17.40
C VAL A 222 -0.65 -19.38 17.81
N ASP A 223 -1.80 -19.33 17.14
CA ASP A 223 -2.89 -18.38 17.45
C ASP A 223 -3.43 -18.57 18.88
N SER A 224 -3.54 -19.82 19.36
CA SER A 224 -3.99 -20.13 20.72
C SER A 224 -2.93 -19.87 21.79
N MET A 225 -1.65 -19.79 21.41
CA MET A 225 -0.57 -19.50 22.35
C MET A 225 -0.47 -18.00 22.67
N ALA A 226 -0.92 -17.13 21.75
CA ALA A 226 -0.80 -15.68 21.91
C ALA A 226 -1.57 -15.17 23.14
N GLY A 227 -0.87 -14.45 24.02
CA GLY A 227 -1.40 -13.90 25.26
C GLY A 227 -1.30 -14.83 26.48
N GLU A 228 -1.05 -16.12 26.28
CA GLU A 228 -0.91 -17.11 27.35
C GLU A 228 0.48 -17.07 28.01
N ASP A 229 0.57 -17.54 29.25
CA ASP A 229 1.85 -17.67 29.96
C ASP A 229 2.69 -18.82 29.38
N PHE A 230 3.95 -18.52 29.04
CA PHE A 230 4.84 -19.49 28.39
C PHE A 230 5.06 -20.76 29.25
N PHE A 231 5.23 -20.61 30.56
CA PHE A 231 5.51 -21.73 31.45
C PHE A 231 4.24 -22.54 31.77
N ALA A 232 3.06 -21.93 31.68
CA ALA A 232 1.80 -22.66 31.74
C ALA A 232 1.61 -23.60 30.54
N LEU A 233 1.98 -23.16 29.34
CA LEU A 233 1.89 -23.97 28.12
C LEU A 233 3.03 -24.99 28.00
N PHE A 234 4.22 -24.65 28.48
CA PHE A 234 5.41 -25.50 28.46
C PHE A 234 5.94 -25.75 29.88
N PRO A 235 5.21 -26.52 30.70
CA PRO A 235 5.59 -26.78 32.10
C PRO A 235 6.91 -27.52 32.26
N THR A 236 7.39 -28.17 31.19
CA THR A 236 8.71 -28.82 31.14
C THR A 236 9.88 -27.87 31.34
N PHE A 237 9.69 -26.55 31.13
CA PHE A 237 10.73 -25.55 31.36
C PHE A 237 10.69 -24.94 32.76
N VAL A 238 9.67 -25.24 33.59
CA VAL A 238 9.57 -24.74 34.96
C VAL A 238 10.67 -25.35 35.84
N GLY A 239 11.35 -24.52 36.62
CA GLY A 239 12.45 -24.92 37.49
C GLY A 239 13.73 -25.32 36.74
N THR A 240 13.81 -25.05 35.44
CA THR A 240 14.99 -25.35 34.62
C THR A 240 15.92 -24.14 34.52
N PRO A 241 17.18 -24.31 34.06
CA PRO A 241 18.08 -23.19 33.77
C PRO A 241 17.52 -22.20 32.74
N VAL A 242 16.56 -22.59 31.90
CA VAL A 242 15.87 -21.68 30.98
C VAL A 242 15.08 -20.63 31.75
N GLU A 243 14.32 -21.04 32.77
CA GLU A 243 13.50 -20.12 33.57
C GLU A 243 14.37 -19.16 34.36
N GLU A 244 15.42 -19.66 35.01
CA GLU A 244 16.36 -18.83 35.78
C GLU A 244 16.98 -17.73 34.91
N LYS A 245 17.47 -18.10 33.72
CA LYS A 245 18.14 -17.15 32.83
C LYS A 245 17.18 -16.22 32.13
N LEU A 246 15.96 -16.66 31.80
CA LEU A 246 14.92 -15.77 31.32
C LEU A 246 14.59 -14.69 32.35
N ASN A 247 14.48 -15.06 33.64
CA ASN A 247 14.29 -14.10 34.72
C ASN A 247 15.46 -13.13 34.81
N ASP A 248 16.69 -13.63 34.70
CA ASP A 248 17.91 -12.80 34.70
C ASP A 248 17.92 -11.79 33.55
N VAL A 249 17.58 -12.21 32.33
CA VAL A 249 17.45 -11.31 31.16
C VAL A 249 16.40 -10.22 31.42
N LEU A 250 15.25 -10.56 31.99
CA LEU A 250 14.18 -9.61 32.26
C LEU A 250 14.55 -8.55 33.32
N VAL A 251 15.46 -8.90 34.25
CA VAL A 251 15.92 -8.02 35.33
C VAL A 251 17.15 -7.21 34.91
N ASN A 252 18.16 -7.88 34.36
CA ASN A 252 19.49 -7.32 34.13
C ASN A 252 19.76 -6.95 32.66
N GLY A 253 18.95 -7.43 31.73
CA GLY A 253 19.04 -7.07 30.31
C GLY A 253 20.18 -7.73 29.54
N TYR A 254 21.00 -8.59 30.14
CA TYR A 254 22.06 -9.28 29.39
C TYR A 254 21.47 -10.44 28.59
N GLY A 255 21.77 -10.48 27.29
CA GLY A 255 21.42 -11.61 26.44
C GLY A 255 22.43 -12.73 26.54
N PHE A 256 22.02 -13.92 26.13
CA PHE A 256 22.87 -15.10 26.21
C PHE A 256 22.80 -15.91 24.92
N LYS A 257 23.97 -16.17 24.33
CA LYS A 257 24.10 -16.82 23.01
C LYS A 257 23.80 -18.33 23.01
N GLN A 258 23.93 -19.01 24.14
CA GLN A 258 23.74 -20.45 24.34
C GLN A 258 23.70 -20.70 25.84
N ILE A 259 22.64 -21.30 26.39
CA ILE A 259 22.48 -21.20 27.84
C ILE A 259 21.74 -22.31 28.56
N ALA A 260 20.98 -23.15 27.87
CA ALA A 260 20.36 -24.28 28.54
C ALA A 260 20.39 -25.49 27.63
N GLN A 261 21.14 -26.52 28.04
CA GLN A 261 20.96 -27.88 27.55
C GLN A 261 19.88 -28.54 28.40
N LEU A 262 18.76 -28.86 27.78
CA LEU A 262 17.76 -29.76 28.32
C LEU A 262 17.79 -31.02 27.45
N GLU A 263 18.61 -32.01 27.82
CA GLU A 263 18.86 -33.36 27.26
C GLU A 263 18.90 -33.54 25.71
N LEU A 264 18.15 -32.79 24.89
CA LEU A 264 18.07 -32.76 23.42
C LEU A 264 17.74 -31.36 22.80
N LEU A 265 17.67 -30.27 23.57
CA LEU A 265 17.38 -28.92 23.08
C LEU A 265 18.38 -27.88 23.59
N GLU A 266 18.78 -26.97 22.71
CA GLU A 266 19.53 -25.76 23.01
C GLU A 266 18.60 -24.55 22.97
N VAL A 267 18.64 -23.72 24.01
CA VAL A 267 17.85 -22.47 24.05
C VAL A 267 18.76 -21.24 24.04
N LYS A 268 18.50 -20.31 23.12
CA LYS A 268 19.09 -18.95 23.10
C LYS A 268 18.07 -17.95 23.62
N ILE A 269 18.51 -17.00 24.44
CA ILE A 269 17.65 -15.97 25.05
C ILE A 269 18.20 -14.60 24.69
N ILE A 270 17.44 -13.86 23.88
CA ILE A 270 17.86 -12.59 23.29
C ILE A 270 16.93 -11.46 23.79
N PRO A 271 17.43 -10.49 24.56
CA PRO A 271 16.66 -9.32 24.96
C PRO A 271 16.44 -8.38 23.79
N TYR A 272 15.25 -7.79 23.73
CA TYR A 272 14.91 -6.69 22.83
C TYR A 272 14.56 -5.46 23.67
N PHE A 273 15.28 -4.37 23.45
CA PHE A 273 15.19 -3.15 24.26
C PHE A 273 14.29 -2.10 23.62
N ASP A 274 13.70 -1.23 24.44
CA ASP A 274 13.07 0.00 23.99
C ASP A 274 14.07 1.16 23.84
N GLU A 275 13.58 2.33 23.42
CA GLU A 275 14.38 3.56 23.24
C GLU A 275 15.04 4.05 24.54
N LYS A 276 14.61 3.58 25.71
CA LYS A 276 15.15 3.92 27.03
C LYS A 276 16.11 2.84 27.54
N SER A 277 16.55 1.92 26.69
CA SER A 277 17.41 0.78 27.03
C SER A 277 16.81 -0.18 28.07
N ALA A 278 15.49 -0.16 28.25
CA ALA A 278 14.81 -1.14 29.11
C ALA A 278 14.37 -2.35 28.28
N VAL A 279 14.45 -3.55 28.86
CA VAL A 279 13.99 -4.78 28.19
C VAL A 279 12.48 -4.70 27.94
N LYS A 280 12.11 -4.66 26.66
CA LYS A 280 10.73 -4.58 26.18
C LYS A 280 10.16 -5.96 25.85
N ARG A 281 10.98 -6.83 25.24
CA ARG A 281 10.62 -8.21 24.89
C ARG A 281 11.82 -9.14 25.06
N VAL A 282 11.57 -10.44 25.12
CA VAL A 282 12.61 -11.46 25.08
C VAL A 282 12.29 -12.47 24.00
N ILE A 283 13.28 -12.82 23.17
CA ILE A 283 13.16 -13.82 22.11
C ILE A 283 13.84 -15.09 22.60
N LEU A 284 13.10 -16.20 22.57
CA LEU A 284 13.58 -17.56 22.81
C LEU A 284 13.73 -18.26 21.47
N ILE A 285 14.90 -18.87 21.24
CA ILE A 285 15.16 -19.72 20.07
C ILE A 285 15.52 -21.11 20.58
N PHE A 286 14.78 -22.12 20.15
CA PHE A 286 14.91 -23.52 20.52
C PHE A 286 15.48 -24.31 19.34
N THR A 287 16.74 -24.72 19.43
CA THR A 287 17.40 -25.53 18.41
C THR A 287 17.49 -26.98 18.90
N ARG A 288 17.09 -27.94 18.06
CA ARG A 288 17.23 -29.37 18.37
C ARG A 288 18.63 -29.85 17.95
N PHE A 289 19.25 -30.70 18.77
CA PHE A 289 20.48 -31.39 18.41
C PHE A 289 20.22 -32.48 17.36
#